data_AF-A0A6N9U4B1-F1
#
_entry.id   AF-A0A6N9U4B1-F1
#
_cell.length_a   1.000
_cell.length_b   1.000
_cell.length_c   1.000
_cell.angle_alpha   90.00
_cell.angle_beta   90.00
_cell.angle_gamma   90.00
#
_symmetry.space_group_name_H-M   'P 1'
#
loop_
_entity.id
_entity.type
_entity.pdbx_description
1 polymer ?
#
loop_
_entity_poly.entity_id
_entity_poly.type
_entity_poly.pdbx_seq_one_letter_code
_entity_poly.pdbx_strand_id
1 'polypeptide(L)'
;SPGSFAGFGVGLTVRLGPAPAPSPAPARPLPASLAVGAWLLEHARWSGAPVEGFGVAERLEPDRCVRAGRELAARAERVAMLVMGDGSACRTVKAPGYLDERAADFDAEAARALGAADLAALRALDESLAHELSVAGRAPWQVLAGAAEGADLGGQPLYEDAPYGVGYVVASWS
;
A
#
# COMPACT_ATOMS: atom_id res chain seq x y z
N SER A 1 1.93 13.49 11.44
CA SER A 1 2.08 14.26 10.19
C SER A 1 0.72 14.64 9.61
N PRO A 2 0.53 15.88 9.11
CA PRO A 2 -0.73 16.30 8.48
C PRO A 2 -0.87 15.77 7.04
N GLY A 3 -2.10 15.52 6.61
CA GLY A 3 -2.47 15.20 5.22
C GLY A 3 -3.72 15.99 4.79
N SER A 4 -3.92 16.14 3.48
CA SER A 4 -5.07 16.85 2.93
C SER A 4 -5.49 16.26 1.59
N PHE A 5 -6.80 16.21 1.34
CA PHE A 5 -7.38 15.80 0.07
C PHE A 5 -7.80 16.97 -0.82
N ALA A 6 -7.41 18.21 -0.46
CA ALA A 6 -7.76 19.41 -1.23
C ALA A 6 -7.24 19.36 -2.68
N GLY A 7 -6.11 18.68 -2.92
CA GLY A 7 -5.57 18.45 -4.28
C GLY A 7 -6.48 17.58 -5.17
N PHE A 8 -7.42 16.85 -4.56
CA PHE A 8 -8.45 16.07 -5.25
C PHE A 8 -9.83 16.77 -5.21
N GLY A 9 -9.87 18.04 -4.82
CA GLY A 9 -11.12 18.81 -4.69
C GLY A 9 -11.94 18.49 -3.45
N VAL A 10 -11.40 17.73 -2.48
CA VAL A 10 -12.10 17.35 -1.25
C VAL A 10 -11.57 18.16 -0.08
N GLY A 11 -12.44 18.92 0.59
CA GLY A 11 -12.11 19.74 1.77
C GLY A 11 -11.87 18.95 3.06
N LEU A 12 -11.18 17.81 2.98
CA LEU A 12 -10.91 16.92 4.11
C LEU A 12 -9.42 16.96 4.47
N THR A 13 -9.13 17.09 5.76
CA THR A 13 -7.77 17.02 6.32
C THR A 13 -7.67 15.88 7.31
N VAL A 14 -6.49 15.29 7.41
CA VAL A 14 -6.22 14.12 8.26
C VAL A 14 -4.88 14.27 8.96
N ARG A 15 -4.66 13.45 9.98
CA ARG A 15 -3.38 13.40 10.67
C ARG A 15 -2.99 11.98 11.02
N LEU A 16 -1.75 11.61 10.70
CA LEU A 16 -1.15 10.37 11.17
C LEU A 16 -0.41 10.61 12.48
N GLY A 17 -0.80 9.91 13.55
CA GLY A 17 -0.20 10.04 14.87
C GLY A 17 -0.61 11.32 15.62
N PRO A 18 -0.12 11.50 16.86
CA PRO A 18 -0.46 12.66 17.69
C PRO A 18 0.05 13.98 17.09
N ALA A 19 -0.47 15.11 17.59
CA ALA A 19 0.05 16.42 17.25
C ALA A 19 1.54 16.49 17.67
N PRO A 20 2.47 16.85 16.75
CA PRO A 20 3.85 17.06 17.16
C PRO A 20 3.93 18.25 18.12
N ALA A 21 4.94 18.23 18.99
CA ALA A 21 5.34 19.45 19.71
C ALA A 21 5.64 20.57 18.69
N PRO A 22 5.36 21.84 19.02
CA PRO A 22 5.63 22.95 18.12
C PRO A 22 7.10 22.93 17.69
N SER A 23 7.31 22.87 16.37
CA SER A 23 8.63 22.83 15.74
C SER A 23 8.74 23.97 14.73
N PRO A 24 9.91 24.63 14.63
CA PRO A 24 10.13 25.67 13.62
C PRO A 24 10.25 25.12 12.19
N ALA A 25 10.40 23.79 12.02
CA ALA A 25 10.47 23.17 10.71
C ALA A 25 9.05 23.00 10.11
N PRO A 26 8.84 23.34 8.82
CA PRO A 26 7.55 23.12 8.18
C PRO A 26 7.22 21.62 8.16
N ALA A 27 6.00 21.27 8.58
CA ALA A 27 5.55 19.89 8.54
C ALA A 27 5.43 19.42 7.08
N ARG A 28 6.14 18.36 6.71
CA ARG A 28 5.99 17.74 5.40
C ARG A 28 4.61 17.07 5.32
N PRO A 29 3.77 17.41 4.33
CA PRO A 29 2.47 16.78 4.20
C PRO A 29 2.62 15.30 3.83
N LEU A 30 1.66 14.49 4.26
CA LEU A 30 1.57 13.09 3.89
C LEU A 30 1.36 12.95 2.36
N PRO A 31 2.06 12.03 1.69
CA PRO A 31 1.67 11.54 0.38
C PRO A 31 0.23 11.01 0.39
N ALA A 32 -0.44 11.03 -0.76
CA ALA A 32 -1.86 10.66 -0.87
C ALA A 32 -2.18 9.28 -0.27
N SER A 33 -1.35 8.27 -0.56
CA SER A 33 -1.52 6.92 -0.02
C SER A 33 -1.51 6.89 1.51
N LEU A 34 -0.56 7.58 2.15
CA LEU A 34 -0.48 7.67 3.61
C LEU A 34 -1.57 8.58 4.21
N ALA A 35 -2.07 9.56 3.46
CA ALA A 35 -3.24 10.34 3.88
C ALA A 35 -4.51 9.48 3.89
N VAL A 36 -4.71 8.61 2.88
CA VAL A 36 -5.80 7.60 2.89
C VAL A 36 -5.61 6.63 4.06
N GLY A 37 -4.40 6.14 4.30
CA GLY A 37 -4.12 5.27 5.46
C GLY A 37 -4.47 5.94 6.79
N ALA A 38 -4.08 7.21 6.98
CA ALA A 38 -4.44 7.99 8.16
C ALA A 38 -5.96 8.17 8.31
N TRP A 39 -6.65 8.45 7.20
CA TRP A 39 -8.11 8.56 7.17
C TRP A 39 -8.80 7.25 7.60
N LEU A 40 -8.34 6.10 7.07
CA LEU A 40 -8.88 4.79 7.41
C LEU A 40 -8.69 4.45 8.89
N LEU A 41 -7.51 4.73 9.46
CA LEU A 41 -7.23 4.51 10.87
C LEU A 41 -8.11 5.39 11.78
N GLU A 42 -8.32 6.65 11.40
CA GLU A 42 -9.23 7.55 12.10
C GLU A 42 -10.68 7.05 12.03
N HIS A 43 -11.14 6.63 10.84
CA HIS A 43 -12.49 6.12 10.63
C HIS A 43 -12.76 4.83 11.42
N ALA A 44 -11.77 3.94 11.49
CA ALA A 44 -11.80 2.72 12.28
C ALA A 44 -11.63 2.96 13.80
N ARG A 45 -11.40 4.22 14.22
CA ARG A 45 -11.09 4.60 15.61
C ARG A 45 -9.90 3.80 16.18
N TRP A 46 -8.91 3.52 15.34
CA TRP A 46 -7.73 2.77 15.74
C TRP A 46 -6.97 3.50 16.86
N SER A 47 -6.68 2.79 17.94
CA SER A 47 -6.01 3.33 19.13
C SER A 47 -4.65 2.69 19.43
N GLY A 48 -4.22 1.72 18.62
CA GLY A 48 -2.89 1.12 18.75
C GLY A 48 -1.81 2.15 18.46
N ALA A 49 -0.81 2.25 19.33
CA ALA A 49 0.24 3.26 19.26
C ALA A 49 1.62 2.65 19.59
N PRO A 50 2.73 3.21 19.05
CA PRO A 50 2.76 4.34 18.10
C PRO A 50 2.25 3.98 16.70
N VAL A 51 1.83 4.99 15.94
CA VAL A 51 1.50 4.86 14.50
C VAL A 51 2.54 5.65 13.71
N GLU A 52 3.20 4.96 12.78
CA GLU A 52 4.24 5.54 11.93
C GLU A 52 3.87 5.41 10.45
N GLY A 53 4.21 6.43 9.66
CA GLY A 53 4.08 6.39 8.21
C GLY A 53 5.40 5.97 7.58
N PHE A 54 5.38 4.93 6.77
CA PHE A 54 6.55 4.45 6.04
C PHE A 54 6.35 4.62 4.53
N GLY A 55 7.13 5.50 3.91
CA GLY A 55 7.10 5.71 2.47
C GLY A 55 7.98 4.70 1.74
N VAL A 56 7.41 4.00 0.77
CA VAL A 56 8.14 3.07 -0.10
C VAL A 56 8.34 3.75 -1.46
N ALA A 57 9.57 3.74 -1.98
CA ALA A 57 9.82 4.24 -3.32
C ALA A 57 9.22 3.28 -4.35
N GLU A 58 8.56 3.82 -5.37
CA GLU A 58 7.85 3.05 -6.40
C GLU A 58 8.75 2.03 -7.13
N ARG A 59 10.02 2.39 -7.33
CA ARG A 59 11.07 1.57 -7.94
C ARG A 59 12.08 1.03 -6.93
N LEU A 60 11.62 0.67 -5.74
CA LEU A 60 12.47 0.01 -4.77
C LEU A 60 12.67 -1.46 -5.19
N GLU A 61 13.92 -1.85 -5.37
CA GLU A 61 14.29 -3.23 -5.75
C GLU A 61 13.62 -4.29 -4.85
N PRO A 62 13.17 -5.43 -5.39
CA PRO A 62 12.44 -6.45 -4.64
C PRO A 62 13.13 -6.91 -3.36
N ASP A 63 14.42 -7.22 -3.41
CA ASP A 63 15.19 -7.66 -2.22
C ASP A 63 15.24 -6.57 -1.13
N ARG A 64 15.25 -5.30 -1.53
CA ARG A 64 15.24 -4.17 -0.61
C ARG A 64 13.85 -3.98 0.00
N CYS A 65 12.79 -4.24 -0.75
CA CYS A 65 11.42 -4.27 -0.22
C CYS A 65 11.28 -5.35 0.84
N VAL A 66 11.66 -6.59 0.53
CA VAL A 66 11.56 -7.73 1.46
C VAL A 66 12.37 -7.46 2.72
N ARG A 67 13.62 -6.97 2.58
CA ARG A 67 14.46 -6.62 3.72
C ARG A 67 13.83 -5.52 4.59
N ALA A 68 13.27 -4.47 3.99
CA ALA A 68 12.58 -3.42 4.73
C ALA A 68 11.36 -3.97 5.50
N GLY A 69 10.63 -4.92 4.91
CA GLY A 69 9.54 -5.62 5.58
C GLY A 69 9.98 -6.35 6.85
N ARG A 70 11.04 -7.16 6.75
CA ARG A 70 11.64 -7.86 7.89
C ARG A 70 12.08 -6.90 8.99
N GLU A 71 12.77 -5.82 8.60
CA GLU A 71 13.25 -4.79 9.53
C GLU A 71 12.09 -4.08 10.25
N LEU A 72 10.97 -3.83 9.56
CA LEU A 72 9.77 -3.24 10.15
C LEU A 72 9.08 -4.20 11.12
N ALA A 73 8.91 -5.47 10.76
CA ALA A 73 8.29 -6.49 11.61
C ALA A 73 9.08 -6.72 12.91
N ALA A 74 10.41 -6.59 12.87
CA ALA A 74 11.28 -6.76 14.02
C ALA A 74 11.31 -5.56 15.00
N ARG A 75 10.62 -4.45 14.72
CA ARG A 75 10.69 -3.23 15.56
C ARG A 75 10.00 -3.39 16.92
N ALA A 76 9.06 -4.31 17.05
CA ALA A 76 8.32 -4.55 18.28
C ALA A 76 7.83 -6.00 18.34
N GLU A 77 7.41 -6.46 19.52
CA GLU A 77 6.87 -7.81 19.71
C GLU A 77 5.62 -8.07 18.85
N ARG A 78 4.77 -7.04 18.67
CA ARG A 78 3.60 -7.11 17.80
C ARG A 78 3.54 -5.88 16.90
N VAL A 79 3.51 -6.11 15.60
CA VAL A 79 3.39 -5.06 14.58
C VAL A 79 2.13 -5.33 13.75
N ALA A 80 1.28 -4.32 13.63
CA ALA A 80 0.18 -4.32 12.67
C ALA A 80 0.57 -3.44 11.48
N MET A 81 0.23 -3.88 10.26
CA MET A 81 0.52 -3.13 9.04
C MET A 81 -0.75 -2.79 8.28
N LEU A 82 -0.87 -1.52 7.88
CA LEU A 82 -1.81 -1.06 6.86
C LEU A 82 -1.01 -0.65 5.64
N VAL A 83 -1.07 -1.46 4.59
CA VAL A 83 -0.23 -1.31 3.39
C VAL A 83 -1.08 -0.76 2.26
N MET A 84 -0.65 0.38 1.71
CA MET A 84 -1.38 1.12 0.70
C MET A 84 -0.70 0.96 -0.66
N GLY A 85 -1.47 0.59 -1.68
CA GLY A 85 -0.96 0.41 -3.04
C GLY A 85 -2.07 0.00 -4.00
N ASP A 86 -2.05 0.58 -5.19
CA ASP A 86 -3.00 0.29 -6.26
C ASP A 86 -2.43 -0.77 -7.23
N GLY A 87 -3.33 -1.51 -7.88
CA GLY A 87 -3.04 -2.33 -9.05
C GLY A 87 -2.70 -1.49 -10.29
N SER A 88 -2.75 -2.12 -11.46
CA SER A 88 -2.42 -1.48 -12.72
C SER A 88 -3.37 -0.32 -13.01
N ALA A 89 -2.81 0.80 -13.48
CA ALA A 89 -3.59 1.93 -13.99
C ALA A 89 -3.85 1.83 -15.50
N CYS A 90 -3.76 0.63 -16.09
CA CYS A 90 -3.82 0.37 -17.52
C CYS A 90 -4.96 -0.58 -17.94
N ARG A 91 -6.05 -0.67 -17.15
CA ARG A 91 -7.08 -1.72 -17.35
C ARG A 91 -8.09 -1.43 -18.46
N THR A 92 -8.19 -0.19 -18.93
CA THR A 92 -9.17 0.21 -19.95
C THR A 92 -8.62 1.31 -20.85
N VAL A 93 -9.26 1.55 -22.01
CA VAL A 93 -8.90 2.65 -22.91
C VAL A 93 -9.08 4.05 -22.30
N LYS A 94 -9.84 4.17 -21.19
CA LYS A 94 -10.03 5.41 -20.43
C LYS A 94 -9.19 5.46 -19.17
N ALA A 95 -8.40 4.43 -18.89
CA ALA A 95 -7.55 4.36 -17.73
C ALA A 95 -6.42 5.42 -17.81
N PRO A 96 -5.87 5.88 -16.68
CA PRO A 96 -4.79 6.88 -16.67
C PRO A 96 -3.58 6.49 -17.51
N GLY A 97 -3.20 5.21 -17.51
CA GLY A 97 -2.07 4.66 -18.28
C GLY A 97 -2.43 4.13 -19.68
N TYR A 98 -3.68 4.30 -20.12
CA TYR A 98 -4.25 3.67 -21.33
C TYR A 98 -4.29 2.13 -21.24
N LEU A 99 -5.01 1.48 -22.16
CA LEU A 99 -5.15 0.02 -22.12
C LEU A 99 -3.82 -0.66 -22.45
N ASP A 100 -3.38 -1.55 -21.55
CA ASP A 100 -2.38 -2.59 -21.82
C ASP A 100 -3.03 -3.95 -21.52
N GLU A 101 -3.02 -4.86 -22.48
CA GLU A 101 -3.69 -6.17 -22.36
C GLU A 101 -3.09 -7.02 -21.23
N ARG A 102 -1.83 -6.78 -20.86
CA ARG A 102 -1.13 -7.49 -19.76
C ARG A 102 -1.62 -7.05 -18.38
N ALA A 103 -2.30 -5.91 -18.28
CA ALA A 103 -2.78 -5.36 -17.01
C ALA A 103 -3.76 -6.30 -16.30
N ALA A 104 -4.60 -7.02 -17.07
CA ALA A 104 -5.60 -7.93 -16.51
C ALA A 104 -4.97 -9.07 -15.73
N ASP A 105 -4.00 -9.74 -16.35
CA ASP A 105 -3.38 -10.92 -15.78
C ASP A 105 -2.46 -10.54 -14.62
N PHE A 106 -1.77 -9.39 -14.71
CA PHE A 106 -0.97 -8.88 -13.60
C PHE A 106 -1.83 -8.61 -12.35
N ASP A 107 -2.94 -7.88 -12.53
CA ASP A 107 -3.83 -7.55 -11.41
C ASP A 107 -4.50 -8.79 -10.81
N ALA A 108 -4.92 -9.74 -11.64
CA ALA A 108 -5.50 -10.99 -11.18
C ALA A 108 -4.52 -11.80 -10.33
N GLU A 109 -3.25 -11.88 -10.75
CA GLU A 109 -2.20 -12.55 -9.98
C GLU A 109 -1.89 -11.83 -8.67
N ALA A 110 -1.78 -10.49 -8.71
CA ALA A 110 -1.57 -9.69 -7.50
C ALA A 110 -2.75 -9.83 -6.51
N ALA A 111 -4.00 -9.78 -7.00
CA ALA A 111 -5.20 -9.95 -6.19
C ALA A 111 -5.27 -11.34 -5.56
N ARG A 112 -4.98 -12.39 -6.32
CA ARG A 112 -4.88 -13.77 -5.82
C ARG A 112 -3.81 -13.87 -4.73
N ALA A 113 -2.62 -13.33 -4.98
CA ALA A 113 -1.50 -13.41 -4.04
C ALA A 113 -1.78 -12.64 -2.74
N LEU A 114 -2.35 -11.44 -2.83
CA LEU A 114 -2.80 -10.66 -1.67
C LEU A 114 -3.93 -11.37 -0.92
N GLY A 115 -4.91 -11.91 -1.63
CA GLY A 115 -6.06 -12.59 -1.04
C GLY A 115 -5.70 -13.89 -0.32
N ALA A 116 -4.64 -14.58 -0.74
CA ALA A 116 -4.18 -15.82 -0.14
C ALA A 116 -3.00 -15.65 0.85
N ALA A 117 -2.52 -14.42 1.05
CA ALA A 117 -1.25 -14.14 1.76
C ALA A 117 -0.05 -14.92 1.18
N ASP A 118 -0.02 -15.08 -0.15
CA ASP A 118 1.02 -15.83 -0.87
C ASP A 118 2.31 -15.01 -0.98
N LEU A 119 3.16 -15.15 0.03
CA LEU A 119 4.40 -14.37 0.14
C LEU A 119 5.35 -14.62 -1.04
N ALA A 120 5.37 -15.83 -1.58
CA ALA A 120 6.25 -16.20 -2.69
C ALA A 120 5.80 -15.50 -3.98
N ALA A 121 4.51 -15.53 -4.28
CA ALA A 121 3.97 -14.84 -5.45
C ALA A 121 4.14 -13.32 -5.37
N LEU A 122 3.90 -12.72 -4.19
CA LEU A 122 4.13 -11.28 -4.01
C LEU A 122 5.58 -10.86 -4.25
N ARG A 123 6.54 -11.68 -3.82
CA ARG A 123 7.97 -11.45 -4.10
C ARG A 123 8.32 -11.60 -5.56
N ALA A 124 7.63 -12.47 -6.28
CA ALA A 124 7.85 -12.74 -7.69
C ALA A 124 7.22 -11.70 -8.62
N LEU A 125 6.43 -10.74 -8.11
CA LEU A 125 5.88 -9.65 -8.93
C LEU A 125 7.00 -8.90 -9.65
N ASP A 126 6.94 -8.92 -10.99
CA ASP A 126 7.97 -8.36 -11.86
C ASP A 126 8.01 -6.83 -11.76
N GLU A 127 9.19 -6.29 -11.47
CA GLU A 127 9.40 -4.85 -11.31
C GLU A 127 9.19 -4.08 -12.62
N SER A 128 9.70 -4.59 -13.74
CA SER A 128 9.68 -3.88 -15.01
C SER A 128 8.27 -3.81 -15.55
N LEU A 129 7.56 -4.94 -15.53
CA LEU A 129 6.16 -5.02 -15.93
C LEU A 129 5.27 -4.19 -15.00
N ALA A 130 5.48 -4.23 -13.68
CA ALA A 130 4.74 -3.39 -12.76
C ALA A 130 4.93 -1.90 -13.06
N HIS A 131 6.15 -1.49 -13.43
CA HIS A 131 6.43 -0.11 -13.82
C HIS A 131 5.73 0.26 -15.13
N GLU A 132 5.80 -0.58 -16.16
CA GLU A 132 5.10 -0.37 -17.44
C GLU A 132 3.58 -0.25 -17.25
N LEU A 133 3.02 -1.04 -16.33
CA LEU A 133 1.59 -1.08 -16.02
C LEU A 133 1.15 -0.06 -14.96
N SER A 134 2.06 0.81 -14.50
CA SER A 134 1.82 1.82 -13.46
C SER A 134 1.22 1.25 -12.16
N VAL A 135 1.71 0.08 -11.72
CA VAL A 135 1.27 -0.60 -10.50
C VAL A 135 1.99 0.01 -9.28
N ALA A 136 1.35 0.96 -8.62
CA ALA A 136 1.92 1.60 -7.43
C ALA A 136 2.10 0.65 -6.24
N GLY A 137 1.33 -0.45 -6.21
CA GLY A 137 1.32 -1.40 -5.09
C GLY A 137 2.46 -2.41 -5.07
N ARG A 138 3.16 -2.65 -6.19
CA ARG A 138 4.19 -3.71 -6.28
C ARG A 138 5.21 -3.66 -5.14
N ALA A 139 5.87 -2.52 -4.96
CA ALA A 139 6.91 -2.36 -3.93
C ALA A 139 6.37 -2.49 -2.50
N PRO A 140 5.30 -1.77 -2.08
CA PRO A 140 4.75 -1.93 -0.73
C PRO A 140 4.18 -3.34 -0.46
N TRP A 141 3.64 -4.06 -1.44
CA TRP A 141 3.23 -5.45 -1.26
C TRP A 141 4.42 -6.40 -1.05
N GLN A 142 5.57 -6.13 -1.66
CA GLN A 142 6.81 -6.87 -1.39
C GLN A 142 7.39 -6.56 0.01
N VAL A 143 7.19 -5.34 0.52
CA VAL A 143 7.47 -5.01 1.93
C VAL A 143 6.56 -5.82 2.85
N LEU A 144 5.26 -5.87 2.57
CA LEU A 144 4.31 -6.70 3.33
C LEU A 144 4.72 -8.18 3.33
N ALA A 145 5.14 -8.70 2.17
CA ALA A 145 5.57 -10.08 2.03
C ALA A 145 6.84 -10.41 2.83
N GLY A 146 7.74 -9.44 3.03
CA GLY A 146 8.90 -9.59 3.90
C GLY A 146 8.55 -9.50 5.39
N ALA A 147 7.57 -8.66 5.74
CA ALA A 147 7.11 -8.50 7.12
C ALA A 147 6.35 -9.71 7.66
N ALA A 148 5.61 -10.41 6.81
CA ALA A 148 4.82 -11.58 7.18
C ALA A 148 5.62 -12.90 7.19
N GLU A 149 6.94 -12.87 6.97
CA GLU A 149 7.77 -14.07 7.03
C GLU A 149 7.70 -14.75 8.39
N GLY A 150 7.32 -16.03 8.39
CA GLY A 150 7.23 -16.82 9.62
C GLY A 150 6.07 -16.42 10.56
N ALA A 151 5.20 -15.49 10.13
CA ALA A 151 4.05 -15.05 10.91
C ALA A 151 2.82 -15.98 10.78
N ASP A 152 2.85 -16.92 9.81
CA ASP A 152 1.79 -17.92 9.55
C ASP A 152 0.38 -17.30 9.40
N LEU A 153 0.31 -16.17 8.70
CA LEU A 153 -0.94 -15.43 8.48
C LEU A 153 -1.75 -16.02 7.32
N GLY A 154 -3.06 -16.13 7.51
CA GLY A 154 -4.01 -16.44 6.44
C GLY A 154 -4.52 -15.16 5.77
N GLY A 155 -4.72 -15.19 4.46
CA GLY A 155 -5.32 -14.10 3.70
C GLY A 155 -6.85 -14.24 3.56
N GLN A 156 -7.55 -13.11 3.56
CA GLN A 156 -8.96 -13.03 3.20
C GLN A 156 -9.18 -11.84 2.24
N PRO A 157 -9.62 -12.06 1.00
CA PRO A 157 -10.01 -10.97 0.10
C PRO A 157 -11.34 -10.36 0.56
N LEU A 158 -11.42 -9.03 0.50
CA LEU A 158 -12.58 -8.24 0.92
C LEU A 158 -13.17 -7.44 -0.24
N TYR A 159 -12.35 -7.05 -1.22
CA TYR A 159 -12.76 -6.31 -2.40
C TYR A 159 -11.76 -6.48 -3.54
N GLU A 160 -12.26 -6.57 -4.77
CA GLU A 160 -11.48 -6.54 -6.01
C GLU A 160 -12.35 -5.93 -7.12
N ASP A 161 -11.91 -4.84 -7.72
CA ASP A 161 -12.54 -4.26 -8.93
C ASP A 161 -11.61 -3.23 -9.60
N ALA A 162 -11.95 -2.78 -10.81
CA ALA A 162 -11.25 -1.71 -11.53
C ALA A 162 -12.17 -0.62 -12.10
N PRO A 163 -13.04 0.02 -11.28
CA PRO A 163 -14.10 0.93 -11.74
C PRO A 163 -13.59 2.16 -12.50
N TYR A 164 -12.34 2.57 -12.27
CA TYR A 164 -11.71 3.72 -12.91
C TYR A 164 -10.62 3.34 -13.91
N GLY A 165 -10.56 2.05 -14.31
CA GLY A 165 -9.45 1.51 -15.09
C GLY A 165 -8.16 1.33 -14.29
N VAL A 166 -8.25 1.44 -12.96
CA VAL A 166 -7.17 1.18 -12.01
C VAL A 166 -7.59 -0.02 -11.14
N GLY A 167 -6.72 -1.02 -10.98
CA GLY A 167 -6.99 -2.16 -10.10
C GLY A 167 -7.02 -1.76 -8.62
N TYR A 168 -8.08 -2.12 -7.89
CA TYR A 168 -8.19 -1.93 -6.45
C TYR A 168 -8.46 -3.26 -5.76
N VAL A 169 -7.62 -3.59 -4.79
CA VAL A 169 -7.76 -4.81 -3.97
C VAL A 169 -7.75 -4.42 -2.49
N VAL A 170 -8.62 -5.04 -1.71
CA VAL A 170 -8.59 -4.98 -0.25
C VAL A 170 -8.55 -6.41 0.27
N ALA A 171 -7.58 -6.71 1.13
CA ALA A 171 -7.44 -7.98 1.81
C ALA A 171 -7.05 -7.77 3.28
N SER A 172 -7.46 -8.69 4.15
CA SER A 172 -7.02 -8.76 5.54
C SER A 172 -6.16 -10.00 5.76
N TRP A 173 -5.08 -9.86 6.52
CA TRP A 173 -4.21 -10.97 6.92
C TRP A 173 -4.28 -11.14 8.45
N SER A 174 -4.49 -12.36 8.93
CA SER A 174 -4.62 -12.68 10.36
C SER A 174 -4.25 -14.11 10.69
#